data_AF-A0A164HMZ1-F1
#
_entry.id   AF-A0A164HMZ1-F1
#
_cell.length_a   1.000
_cell.length_b   1.000
_cell.length_c   1.000
_cell.angle_alpha   90.00
_cell.angle_beta   90.00
_cell.angle_gamma   90.00
#
_symmetry.space_group_name_H-M   'P 1'
#
loop_
_entity.id
_entity.type
_entity.pdbx_description
1 polymer ?
#
loop_
_entity_poly.entity_id
_entity_poly.type
_entity_poly.pdbx_seq_one_letter_code
_entity_poly.pdbx_strand_id
1 'polypeptide(L)'
;NAWSDVQGPPVVRGVKSTLLTQFTPVNYVQHNEAKLRERKPGIEESTLEYYYDVLDLCRRVNACMAEATKLAYIWQGLRPSVLKQLWSLKPTNCDEFLQEVKRFQEMTDRGKQDEWALGVMGREQRLTMLGVKGREEKPTYDPSQQDATVETRLGKIERMLKELM
;
A
#
# COMPACT_ATOMS: atom_id res chain seq x y z
N ASN A 1 -41.50 42.13 -25.34
CA ASN A 1 -41.33 41.25 -24.17
C ASN A 1 -42.28 40.06 -24.32
N ALA A 2 -41.82 38.97 -24.96
CA ALA A 2 -42.64 37.79 -25.25
C ALA A 2 -41.97 36.50 -24.73
N TRP A 3 -41.37 36.59 -23.54
CA TRP A 3 -40.91 35.43 -22.78
C TRP A 3 -41.92 35.20 -21.66
N SER A 4 -43.14 34.81 -22.03
CA SER A 4 -44.13 34.38 -21.04
C SER A 4 -43.74 33.01 -20.51
N ASP A 5 -43.88 32.85 -19.20
CA ASP A 5 -43.76 31.62 -18.41
C ASP A 5 -44.18 30.34 -19.16
N VAL A 6 -43.21 29.69 -19.82
CA VAL A 6 -43.40 28.31 -20.29
C VAL A 6 -43.34 27.44 -19.04
N GLN A 7 -44.52 27.04 -18.54
CA GLN A 7 -44.64 26.00 -17.54
C GLN A 7 -43.87 24.77 -18.03
N GLY A 8 -42.81 24.41 -17.29
CA GLY A 8 -42.01 23.23 -17.59
C GLY A 8 -42.86 21.95 -17.57
N PRO A 9 -42.37 20.86 -18.18
CA PRO A 9 -43.08 19.59 -18.16
C PRO A 9 -43.46 19.17 -16.74
N PRO A 10 -44.60 18.49 -16.55
CA PRO A 10 -45.04 18.06 -15.23
C PRO A 10 -43.99 17.17 -14.56
N VAL A 11 -43.66 17.46 -13.30
CA VAL A 11 -42.72 16.66 -12.51
C VAL A 11 -43.35 15.29 -12.24
N VAL A 12 -42.85 14.26 -12.92
CA VAL A 12 -43.24 12.88 -12.67
C VAL A 12 -42.52 12.39 -11.41
N ARG A 13 -43.28 12.19 -10.33
CA ARG A 13 -42.74 11.66 -9.08
C ARG A 13 -42.31 10.20 -9.26
N GLY A 14 -41.21 9.81 -8.64
CA GLY A 14 -40.77 8.41 -8.59
C GLY A 14 -39.93 7.93 -9.78
N VAL A 15 -39.71 8.75 -10.82
CA VAL A 15 -38.85 8.36 -11.96
C VAL A 15 -37.46 7.92 -11.48
N LYS A 16 -36.86 8.65 -10.54
CA LYS A 16 -35.55 8.32 -9.95
C LYS A 16 -35.57 6.96 -9.25
N SER A 17 -36.58 6.68 -8.43
CA SER A 17 -36.66 5.40 -7.71
C SER A 17 -36.89 4.24 -8.66
N THR A 18 -37.78 4.38 -9.64
CA THR A 18 -38.05 3.35 -10.64
C THR A 18 -36.80 3.04 -11.47
N LEU A 19 -36.07 4.07 -11.90
CA LEU A 19 -34.83 3.91 -12.64
C LEU A 19 -33.77 3.20 -11.78
N LEU A 20 -33.56 3.64 -10.53
CA LEU A 20 -32.59 2.99 -9.65
C LEU A 20 -32.93 1.52 -9.42
N THR A 21 -34.20 1.17 -9.23
CA THR A 21 -34.61 -0.22 -9.05
C THR A 21 -34.36 -1.05 -10.32
N GLN A 22 -34.69 -0.53 -11.50
CA GLN A 22 -34.50 -1.26 -12.78
C GLN A 22 -33.02 -1.49 -13.11
N PHE A 23 -32.14 -0.55 -12.74
CA PHE A 23 -30.71 -0.62 -13.03
C PHE A 23 -29.86 -1.16 -11.87
N THR A 24 -30.46 -1.55 -10.74
CA THR A 24 -29.73 -2.20 -9.65
C THR A 24 -29.70 -3.71 -9.91
N PRO A 25 -28.53 -4.35 -9.99
CA PRO A 25 -28.44 -5.79 -10.11
C PRO A 25 -29.14 -6.50 -8.94
N VAL A 26 -29.90 -7.56 -9.23
CA VAL A 26 -30.69 -8.31 -8.22
C VAL A 26 -29.83 -8.77 -7.02
N ASN A 27 -28.58 -9.16 -7.27
CA ASN A 27 -27.65 -9.66 -6.25
C ASN A 27 -26.61 -8.61 -5.83
N TYR A 28 -26.91 -7.31 -5.99
CA TYR A 28 -25.93 -6.24 -5.75
C TYR A 28 -25.29 -6.33 -4.36
N VAL A 29 -26.10 -6.48 -3.31
CA VAL A 29 -25.59 -6.51 -1.93
C VAL A 29 -24.78 -7.78 -1.67
N GLN A 30 -25.32 -8.96 -2.01
CA GLN A 30 -24.64 -10.24 -1.81
C GLN A 30 -23.31 -10.32 -2.57
N HIS A 31 -23.27 -9.77 -3.79
CA HIS A 31 -22.06 -9.69 -4.60
C HIS A 31 -20.99 -8.81 -3.95
N ASN A 32 -21.37 -7.62 -3.46
CA ASN A 32 -20.43 -6.74 -2.77
C ASN A 32 -19.99 -7.33 -1.42
N GLU A 33 -20.86 -8.06 -0.72
CA GLU A 33 -20.52 -8.74 0.53
C GLU A 33 -19.50 -9.87 0.31
N ALA A 34 -19.68 -10.67 -0.74
CA ALA A 34 -18.69 -11.69 -1.12
C ALA A 34 -17.33 -11.05 -1.44
N LYS A 35 -17.34 -9.98 -2.26
CA LYS A 35 -16.13 -9.20 -2.55
C LYS A 35 -15.46 -8.65 -1.30
N LEU A 36 -16.23 -8.11 -0.36
CA LEU A 36 -15.71 -7.55 0.89
C LEU A 36 -15.03 -8.62 1.75
N ARG A 37 -15.64 -9.81 1.88
CA ARG A 37 -15.07 -10.93 2.66
C ARG A 37 -13.79 -11.49 2.07
N GLU A 38 -13.68 -11.49 0.74
CA GLU A 38 -12.53 -12.02 0.01
C GLU A 38 -11.44 -10.96 -0.22
N ARG A 39 -11.69 -9.70 0.17
CA ARG A 39 -10.82 -8.58 -0.16
C ARG A 39 -9.47 -8.68 0.54
N LYS A 40 -8.42 -8.86 -0.26
CA LYS A 40 -7.02 -8.77 0.15
C LYS A 40 -6.28 -7.76 -0.72
N PRO A 41 -5.28 -7.03 -0.18
CA PRO A 41 -4.46 -6.11 -0.96
C PRO A 41 -3.80 -6.83 -2.14
N GLY A 42 -3.77 -6.17 -3.30
CA GLY A 42 -2.93 -6.60 -4.43
C GLY A 42 -1.43 -6.51 -4.11
N ILE A 43 -0.59 -7.10 -4.97
CA ILE A 43 0.87 -7.14 -4.76
C ILE A 43 1.45 -5.72 -4.72
N GLU A 44 1.08 -4.89 -5.69
CA GLU A 44 1.54 -3.51 -5.85
C GLU A 44 0.61 -2.49 -5.19
N GLU A 45 -0.51 -2.96 -4.64
CA GLU A 45 -1.50 -2.08 -4.03
C GLU A 45 -0.94 -1.45 -2.74
N SER A 46 -1.13 -0.14 -2.63
CA SER A 46 -0.80 0.59 -1.41
C SER A 46 -1.82 0.30 -0.31
N THR A 47 -1.40 0.43 0.95
CA THR A 47 -2.33 0.26 2.09
C THR A 47 -3.46 1.29 2.06
N LEU A 48 -3.23 2.47 1.47
CA LEU A 48 -4.24 3.53 1.32
C LEU A 48 -5.31 3.19 0.29
N GLU A 49 -4.93 2.68 -0.88
CA GLU A 49 -5.88 2.21 -1.89
C GLU A 49 -6.77 1.10 -1.34
N TYR A 50 -6.13 0.10 -0.70
CA TYR A 50 -6.84 -0.99 -0.04
C TYR A 50 -7.85 -0.48 0.99
N TYR A 51 -7.45 0.50 1.80
CA TYR A 51 -8.32 1.11 2.81
C TYR A 51 -9.58 1.74 2.20
N TYR A 52 -9.43 2.56 1.16
CA TYR A 52 -10.59 3.22 0.55
C TYR A 52 -11.51 2.24 -0.19
N ASP A 53 -10.94 1.23 -0.84
CA ASP A 53 -11.71 0.18 -1.49
C ASP A 53 -12.57 -0.61 -0.49
N VAL A 54 -11.99 -0.99 0.65
CA VAL A 54 -12.74 -1.67 1.72
C VAL A 54 -13.86 -0.78 2.25
N LEU A 55 -13.61 0.52 2.46
CA LEU A 55 -14.64 1.44 2.92
C LEU A 55 -15.77 1.63 1.89
N ASP A 56 -15.45 1.71 0.61
CA ASP A 56 -16.47 1.82 -0.43
C ASP A 56 -17.31 0.53 -0.52
N LEU A 57 -16.68 -0.65 -0.39
CA LEU A 57 -17.40 -1.93 -0.31
C LEU A 57 -18.30 -1.99 0.93
N CYS A 58 -17.81 -1.58 2.10
CA CYS A 58 -18.63 -1.48 3.32
C CYS A 58 -19.86 -0.59 3.08
N ARG A 59 -19.68 0.58 2.47
CA ARG A 59 -20.77 1.52 2.15
C ARG A 59 -21.81 0.92 1.20
N ARG A 60 -21.37 0.14 0.20
CA ARG A 60 -22.26 -0.54 -0.77
C ARG A 60 -23.05 -1.70 -0.15
N VAL A 61 -22.47 -2.40 0.83
CA VAL A 61 -23.14 -3.49 1.55
C VAL A 61 -24.11 -2.94 2.60
N ASN A 62 -23.64 -2.01 3.44
CA ASN A 62 -24.44 -1.37 4.47
C ASN A 62 -23.87 0.03 4.78
N ALA A 63 -24.60 1.07 4.38
CA ALA A 63 -24.21 2.45 4.63
C ALA A 63 -24.07 2.79 6.13
N CYS A 64 -24.79 2.09 7.00
CA CYS A 64 -24.77 2.26 8.46
C CYS A 64 -23.88 1.22 9.17
N MET A 65 -22.92 0.61 8.46
CA MET A 65 -21.99 -0.35 9.05
C MET A 65 -21.18 0.30 10.18
N ALA A 66 -21.08 -0.38 11.32
CA ALA A 66 -20.34 0.12 12.47
C ALA A 66 -18.84 0.23 12.19
N GLU A 67 -18.19 1.26 12.75
CA GLU A 67 -16.74 1.50 12.59
C GLU A 67 -15.89 0.28 12.99
N ALA A 68 -16.24 -0.39 14.10
CA ALA A 68 -15.54 -1.59 14.53
C ALA A 68 -15.60 -2.72 13.49
N THR A 69 -16.74 -2.87 12.80
CA THR A 69 -16.91 -3.87 11.74
C THR A 69 -16.09 -3.51 10.50
N LYS A 70 -16.06 -2.23 10.11
CA LYS A 70 -15.22 -1.76 9.00
C LYS A 70 -13.74 -2.02 9.29
N LEU A 71 -13.29 -1.70 10.50
CA LEU A 71 -11.93 -1.97 10.95
C LEU A 71 -11.62 -3.47 10.92
N ALA A 72 -12.53 -4.33 11.38
CA ALA A 72 -12.31 -5.78 11.32
C ALA A 72 -12.03 -6.27 9.88
N TYR A 73 -12.77 -5.78 8.89
CA TYR A 73 -12.50 -6.10 7.48
C TYR A 73 -11.15 -5.57 7.00
N ILE A 74 -10.79 -4.35 7.39
CA ILE A 74 -9.47 -3.77 7.07
C ILE A 74 -8.38 -4.68 7.66
N TRP A 75 -8.44 -4.99 8.96
CA TRP A 75 -7.44 -5.81 9.65
C TRP A 75 -7.28 -7.20 9.05
N GLN A 76 -8.38 -7.81 8.56
CA GLN A 76 -8.38 -9.15 8.00
C GLN A 76 -7.49 -9.29 6.75
N GLY A 77 -7.43 -8.26 5.90
CA GLY A 77 -6.67 -8.35 4.64
C GLY A 77 -5.26 -7.77 4.72
N LEU A 78 -4.90 -7.02 5.75
CA LEU A 78 -3.59 -6.37 5.82
C LEU A 78 -2.42 -7.35 5.74
N ARG A 79 -1.34 -6.90 5.08
CA ARG A 79 -0.08 -7.64 5.01
C ARG A 79 0.54 -7.76 6.41
N PRO A 80 1.17 -8.91 6.76
CA PRO A 80 1.78 -9.12 8.08
C PRO A 80 2.81 -8.04 8.49
N SER A 81 3.55 -7.50 7.53
CA SER A 81 4.53 -6.43 7.75
C SER A 81 3.87 -5.15 8.27
N VAL A 82 2.73 -4.76 7.68
CA VAL A 82 1.95 -3.58 8.06
C VAL A 82 1.21 -3.83 9.38
N LEU A 83 0.63 -5.02 9.55
CA LEU A 83 -0.03 -5.45 10.78
C LEU A 83 0.88 -5.30 12.00
N LYS A 84 2.12 -5.82 11.92
CA LYS A 84 3.07 -5.76 13.04
C LYS A 84 3.34 -4.34 13.52
N GLN A 85 3.33 -3.37 12.62
CA GLN A 85 3.56 -1.97 12.96
C GLN A 85 2.32 -1.28 13.52
N LEU A 86 1.17 -1.46 12.87
CA LEU A 86 -0.07 -0.78 13.26
C LEU A 86 -0.71 -1.39 14.51
N TRP A 87 -0.46 -2.66 14.82
CA TRP A 87 -1.05 -3.34 15.98
C TRP A 87 -0.69 -2.68 17.32
N SER A 88 0.50 -2.08 17.43
CA SER A 88 0.95 -1.37 18.64
C SER A 88 0.19 -0.07 18.90
N LEU A 89 -0.37 0.54 17.84
CA LEU A 89 -1.02 1.85 17.89
C LEU A 89 -2.51 1.74 18.20
N LYS A 90 -3.11 0.56 18.01
CA LYS A 90 -4.51 0.22 18.31
C LYS A 90 -5.52 1.33 17.95
N PRO A 91 -5.61 1.73 16.67
CA PRO A 91 -6.61 2.70 16.25
C PRO A 91 -8.02 2.16 16.51
N THR A 92 -8.89 3.04 17.01
CA THR A 92 -10.25 2.68 17.46
C THR A 92 -11.33 2.97 16.43
N ASN A 93 -11.02 3.79 15.43
CA ASN A 93 -11.90 4.14 14.31
C ASN A 93 -11.13 4.19 12.99
N CYS A 94 -11.84 4.27 11.87
CA CYS A 94 -11.24 4.25 10.54
C CYS A 94 -10.33 5.47 10.29
N ASP A 95 -10.66 6.65 10.83
CA ASP A 95 -9.87 7.87 10.64
C ASP A 95 -8.52 7.82 11.36
N GLU A 96 -8.50 7.34 12.61
CA GLU A 96 -7.27 7.07 13.36
C GLU A 96 -6.38 6.08 12.62
N PHE A 97 -6.97 4.99 12.12
CA PHE A 97 -6.25 4.01 11.31
C PHE A 97 -5.62 4.67 10.08
N LEU A 98 -6.38 5.50 9.36
CA LEU A 98 -5.89 6.21 8.18
C LEU A 98 -4.72 7.14 8.50
N GLN A 99 -4.77 7.85 9.63
CA GLN A 99 -3.68 8.73 10.04
C GLN A 99 -2.40 7.94 10.31
N GLU A 100 -2.49 6.79 10.97
CA GLU A 100 -1.31 5.95 11.22
C GLU A 100 -0.72 5.37 9.94
N VAL A 101 -1.57 4.95 8.99
CA VAL A 101 -1.09 4.50 7.68
C VAL A 101 -0.34 5.60 6.95
N LYS A 102 -0.85 6.85 6.97
CA LYS A 102 -0.15 7.99 6.37
C LYS A 102 1.19 8.27 7.04
N ARG A 103 1.24 8.29 8.37
CA ARG A 103 2.49 8.44 9.13
C ARG A 103 3.51 7.37 8.79
N PHE A 104 3.07 6.12 8.69
CA PHE A 104 3.93 5.00 8.34
C PHE A 104 4.50 5.12 6.92
N GLN A 105 3.65 5.51 5.96
CA GLN A 105 4.08 5.73 4.57
C GLN A 105 5.13 6.84 4.50
N GLU A 106 4.89 7.97 5.18
CA GLU A 106 5.84 9.09 5.24
C GLU A 106 7.18 8.69 5.88
N MET A 107 7.18 7.92 6.97
CA MET A 107 8.42 7.42 7.59
C MET A 107 9.19 6.50 6.65
N THR A 108 8.49 5.63 5.94
CA THR A 108 9.10 4.68 4.99
C THR A 108 9.70 5.40 3.78
N ASP A 109 9.02 6.41 3.26
CA ASP A 109 9.49 7.17 2.11
C ASP A 109 10.70 8.04 2.45
N ARG A 110 10.73 8.64 3.65
CA ARG A 110 11.92 9.32 4.18
C ARG A 110 13.11 8.37 4.30
N GLY A 111 12.92 7.18 4.86
CA GLY A 111 13.99 6.19 4.99
C GLY A 111 14.60 5.80 3.64
N LYS A 112 13.77 5.61 2.60
CA LYS A 112 14.25 5.35 1.23
C LYS A 112 14.98 6.53 0.62
N GLN A 113 14.50 7.75 0.87
CA GLN A 113 15.15 8.98 0.40
C GLN A 113 16.53 9.15 1.07
N ASP A 114 16.63 8.86 2.37
CA ASP A 114 17.88 8.94 3.12
C ASP A 114 18.88 7.86 2.66
N GLU A 115 18.42 6.63 2.39
CA GLU A 115 19.25 5.58 1.79
C GLU A 115 19.76 5.96 0.40
N TRP A 116 18.90 6.55 -0.44
CA TRP A 116 19.31 7.05 -1.74
C TRP A 116 20.32 8.19 -1.62
N ALA A 117 20.08 9.16 -0.73
CA ALA A 117 21.00 10.26 -0.47
C ALA A 117 22.36 9.76 0.04
N LEU A 118 22.38 8.78 0.95
CA LEU A 118 23.60 8.12 1.42
C LEU A 118 24.30 7.32 0.32
N GLY A 119 23.55 6.71 -0.60
CA GLY A 119 24.08 5.99 -1.76
C GLY A 119 24.74 6.91 -2.78
N VAL A 120 24.11 8.07 -3.05
CA VAL A 120 24.62 9.13 -3.93
C VAL A 120 25.82 9.86 -3.32
N MET A 121 25.85 10.03 -2.00
CA MET A 121 27.02 10.57 -1.33
C MET A 121 28.22 9.61 -1.43
N GLY A 122 29.34 10.14 -1.92
CA GLY A 122 30.59 9.39 -2.08
C GLY A 122 31.05 8.77 -0.75
N ARG A 123 31.78 7.65 -0.83
CA ARG A 123 32.20 6.83 0.33
C ARG A 123 32.95 7.65 1.40
N GLU A 124 33.66 8.69 0.98
CA GLU A 124 34.45 9.60 1.82
C GLU A 124 33.59 10.63 2.59
N GLN A 125 32.52 11.13 1.96
CA GLN A 125 31.50 11.99 2.59
C GLN A 125 30.60 11.21 3.56
N ARG A 126 30.41 9.90 3.31
CA ARG A 126 29.75 8.97 4.24
C ARG A 126 30.53 8.76 5.55
N LEU A 127 31.84 8.57 5.47
CA LEU A 127 32.69 8.33 6.65
C LEU A 127 32.85 9.58 7.54
N THR A 128 32.87 10.76 6.93
CA THR A 128 32.94 12.04 7.65
C THR A 128 31.66 12.35 8.42
N MET A 129 30.48 12.05 7.87
CA MET A 129 29.19 12.24 8.54
C MET A 129 28.92 11.23 9.66
N LEU A 130 29.48 10.01 9.56
CA LEU A 130 29.40 8.98 10.61
C LEU A 130 30.43 9.17 11.74
N GLY A 131 31.21 10.26 11.72
CA GLY A 131 32.22 10.55 12.74
C GLY A 131 33.42 9.58 12.73
N VAL A 132 33.56 8.75 11.69
CA VAL A 132 34.65 7.79 11.56
C VAL A 132 35.81 8.50 10.87
N LYS A 133 36.70 9.11 11.66
CA LYS A 133 37.95 9.69 11.16
C LYS A 133 38.85 8.57 10.64
N GLY A 134 38.84 8.34 9.33
CA GLY A 134 39.67 7.32 8.68
C GLY A 134 41.15 7.56 8.97
N ARG A 135 41.80 6.59 9.62
CA ARG A 135 43.25 6.42 9.50
C ARG A 135 43.50 5.78 8.15
N GLU A 136 44.27 6.44 7.30
CA GLU A 136 44.84 5.84 6.10
C GLU A 136 45.79 4.70 6.50
N GLU A 137 45.30 3.47 6.51
CA GLU A 137 46.13 2.32 6.21
C GLU A 137 45.91 2.00 4.74
N LYS A 138 46.92 2.29 3.90
CA LYS A 138 46.92 1.90 2.49
C LYS A 138 46.82 0.37 2.41
N PRO A 139 45.79 -0.21 1.78
CA PRO A 139 45.80 -1.63 1.48
C PRO A 139 46.75 -1.84 0.30
N THR A 140 47.82 -2.59 0.54
CA THR A 140 48.67 -3.12 -0.53
C THR A 140 47.82 -4.04 -1.39
N TYR A 141 47.48 -3.59 -2.60
CA TYR A 141 46.72 -4.36 -3.58
C TYR A 141 47.59 -5.49 -4.12
N ASP A 142 47.26 -6.74 -3.77
CA ASP A 142 47.81 -7.94 -4.42
C ASP A 142 46.81 -8.43 -5.48
N PRO A 143 47.11 -8.25 -6.79
CA PRO A 143 46.23 -8.65 -7.89
C PRO A 143 45.96 -10.17 -7.95
N SER A 144 46.75 -11.00 -7.27
CA SER A 144 46.67 -12.47 -7.38
C SER A 144 45.55 -13.12 -6.56
N GLN A 145 44.90 -12.39 -5.66
CA GLN A 145 43.85 -12.93 -4.77
C GLN A 145 42.41 -12.79 -5.32
N GLN A 146 42.20 -12.10 -6.44
CA GLN A 146 40.85 -11.90 -7.00
C GLN A 146 40.34 -13.11 -7.78
N ASP A 147 41.19 -13.79 -8.54
CA ASP A 147 40.77 -14.87 -9.45
C ASP A 147 40.19 -16.07 -8.69
N ALA A 148 40.81 -16.49 -7.58
CA ALA A 148 40.31 -17.60 -6.78
C ALA A 148 38.93 -17.32 -6.13
N THR A 149 38.65 -16.05 -5.79
CA THR A 149 37.43 -15.68 -5.07
C THR A 149 36.23 -15.56 -6.02
N VAL A 150 36.46 -15.09 -7.26
CA VAL A 150 35.42 -14.96 -8.28
C VAL A 150 35.02 -16.32 -8.83
N GLU A 151 35.99 -17.20 -9.14
CA GLU A 151 35.69 -18.56 -9.61
C GLU A 151 34.91 -19.37 -8.57
N THR A 152 35.25 -19.24 -7.29
CA THR A 152 34.53 -19.92 -6.20
C THR A 152 33.08 -19.44 -6.08
N ARG A 153 32.82 -18.15 -6.33
CA ARG A 153 31.47 -17.58 -6.32
C ARG A 153 30.65 -18.02 -7.54
N LEU A 154 31.25 -18.06 -8.72
CA LEU A 154 30.60 -18.49 -9.95
C LEU A 154 30.19 -19.97 -9.86
N GLY A 155 31.11 -20.84 -9.41
CA GLY A 155 30.83 -22.26 -9.22
C GLY A 155 29.78 -22.55 -8.14
N LYS A 156 29.56 -21.64 -7.19
CA LYS A 156 28.48 -21.75 -6.20
C LYS A 156 27.12 -21.41 -6.82
N ILE A 157 27.07 -20.42 -7.71
CA ILE A 157 25.85 -20.01 -8.42
C ILE A 157 25.44 -21.08 -9.44
N GLU A 158 26.38 -21.63 -10.21
CA GLU A 158 26.09 -22.69 -11.19
C GLU A 158 25.55 -23.98 -10.52
N ARG A 159 26.05 -24.30 -9.33
CA ARG A 159 25.55 -25.44 -8.54
C ARG A 159 24.12 -25.23 -8.06
N MET A 160 23.81 -24.03 -7.57
CA MET A 160 22.44 -23.67 -7.17
C MET A 160 21.45 -23.72 -8.33
N LEU A 161 21.88 -23.34 -9.54
CA LEU A 161 21.03 -23.41 -10.73
C LEU A 161 20.76 -24.85 -11.20
N LYS A 162 21.70 -25.79 -10.99
CA LYS A 162 21.49 -27.22 -11.28
C LYS A 162 20.57 -27.92 -10.29
N GLU A 163 20.49 -27.47 -9.04
CA GLU A 163 19.60 -28.05 -8.03
C GLU A 163 18.14 -27.57 -8.17
N LEU A 164 17.90 -26.53 -8.99
CA LEU A 164 16.58 -25.94 -9.24
C LEU A 164 15.90 -26.41 -10.54
N MET A 165 16.58 -27.24 -11.36
CA MET A 165 16.03 -27.88 -12.57
C MET A 165 15.82 -29.37 -12.33
#